data_AF-A0A660V8V4-F1
#
_entry.id   AF-A0A660V8V4-F1
#
_cell.length_a   1.000
_cell.length_b   1.000
_cell.length_c   1.000
_cell.angle_alpha   90.00
_cell.angle_beta   90.00
_cell.angle_gamma   90.00
#
_symmetry.space_group_name_H-M   'P 1'
#
loop_
_entity.id
_entity.type
_entity.pdbx_description
1 polymer ?
#
loop_
_entity_poly.entity_id
_entity_poly.type
_entity_poly.pdbx_seq_one_letter_code
_entity_poly.pdbx_strand_id
1 'polypeptide(L)'
;LPKDITLLNWEYEHNGPNLKRTQEVSDSGIDVMVCPGTSSWLTHGSRLQNSMKNIKSFAAQGRKYRAEGMLVTDWGDYGHRNFLGVSLHAFAHGAAHAWYGRGVDNERFTENFCRSMFGQTDSKLAKAITMLGNTYLSCGATAPNRSVLFDALYEPIQVEPEIASSAIDRMTEKGLQKIVNSLSSNSLWPSISANLPEFERIALKEMNLAADMDSLAAKRTLVVKQIRRGRTVQRSHFVRLARQIESITSRFSELWLVRNKRSRLSDNTRLFRKIQREMLTVADKQ
;
A
#
# COMPACT_ATOMS: atom_id res chain seq x y z
N LEU A 1 12.53 -21.06 -28.18
CA LEU A 1 13.31 -20.11 -27.36
C LEU A 1 14.69 -20.70 -27.10
N PRO A 2 15.72 -19.90 -26.81
CA PRO A 2 16.99 -20.42 -26.31
C PRO A 2 16.76 -21.36 -25.11
N LYS A 3 17.61 -22.36 -24.92
CA LYS A 3 17.46 -23.37 -23.85
C LYS A 3 18.11 -22.96 -22.53
N ASP A 4 18.90 -21.89 -22.55
CA ASP A 4 19.72 -21.35 -21.47
C ASP A 4 19.08 -20.10 -20.83
N ILE A 5 17.76 -19.96 -20.93
CA ILE A 5 17.00 -18.90 -20.29
C ILE A 5 16.06 -19.48 -19.24
N THR A 6 15.78 -18.68 -18.22
CA THR A 6 14.74 -18.96 -17.23
C THR A 6 13.54 -18.04 -17.47
N LEU A 7 12.35 -18.62 -17.58
CA LEU A 7 11.10 -17.88 -17.74
C LEU A 7 10.62 -17.34 -16.39
N LEU A 8 10.13 -16.09 -16.39
CA LEU A 8 9.57 -15.45 -15.20
C LEU A 8 8.05 -15.45 -15.30
N ASN A 9 7.39 -16.39 -14.62
CA ASN A 9 5.93 -16.38 -14.53
C ASN A 9 5.49 -15.41 -13.42
N TRP A 10 4.87 -14.29 -13.80
CA TRP A 10 4.42 -13.27 -12.87
C TRP A 10 2.90 -13.18 -12.78
N GLU A 11 2.42 -13.00 -11.56
CA GLU A 11 1.02 -12.78 -11.22
C GLU A 11 0.96 -12.06 -9.88
N TYR A 12 0.17 -11.01 -9.79
CA TYR A 12 0.14 -10.13 -8.61
C TYR A 12 -1.20 -10.13 -7.91
N GLU A 13 -2.26 -10.59 -8.56
CA GLU A 13 -3.54 -10.85 -7.90
C GLU A 13 -3.57 -12.29 -7.39
N HIS A 14 -4.07 -12.49 -6.17
CA HIS A 14 -4.05 -13.81 -5.55
C HIS A 14 -4.92 -14.85 -6.28
N ASN A 15 -5.83 -14.40 -7.13
CA ASN A 15 -6.72 -15.20 -7.97
C ASN A 15 -6.46 -15.01 -9.46
N GLY A 16 -5.36 -14.34 -9.83
CA GLY A 16 -5.08 -14.05 -11.22
C GLY A 16 -4.74 -15.30 -12.04
N PRO A 17 -4.98 -15.26 -13.36
CA PRO A 17 -4.94 -16.44 -14.22
C PRO A 17 -3.54 -17.02 -14.35
N ASN A 18 -2.49 -16.20 -14.35
CA ASN A 18 -1.11 -16.66 -14.56
C ASN A 18 -0.63 -17.59 -13.44
N LEU A 19 -1.26 -17.54 -12.27
CA LEU A 19 -1.01 -18.46 -11.17
C LEU A 19 -1.24 -19.93 -11.57
N LYS A 20 -2.30 -20.19 -12.32
CA LYS A 20 -2.65 -21.55 -12.77
C LYS A 20 -1.86 -21.97 -14.01
N ARG A 21 -1.33 -21.00 -14.75
CA ARG A 21 -0.55 -21.22 -15.98
C ARG A 21 0.91 -21.58 -15.72
N THR A 22 1.36 -21.64 -14.46
CA THR A 22 2.70 -22.16 -14.11
C THR A 22 2.96 -23.54 -14.72
N GLN A 23 1.91 -24.37 -14.83
CA GLN A 23 2.03 -25.66 -15.51
C GLN A 23 2.41 -25.52 -16.98
N GLU A 24 1.72 -24.65 -17.73
CA GLU A 24 1.99 -24.45 -19.16
C GLU A 24 3.43 -24.01 -19.41
N VAL A 25 3.96 -23.16 -18.53
CA VAL A 25 5.35 -22.70 -18.59
C VAL A 25 6.32 -23.85 -18.27
N SER A 26 6.03 -24.64 -17.24
CA SER A 26 6.84 -25.80 -16.85
C SER A 26 6.85 -26.90 -17.91
N ASP A 27 5.70 -27.17 -18.54
CA ASP A 27 5.53 -28.18 -19.59
C ASP A 27 6.32 -27.83 -20.89
N SER A 28 6.76 -26.58 -21.04
CA SER A 28 7.62 -26.16 -22.17
C SER A 28 9.05 -26.74 -22.11
N GLY A 29 9.46 -27.25 -20.95
CA GLY A 29 10.81 -27.77 -20.71
C GLY A 29 11.89 -26.70 -20.55
N ILE A 30 11.49 -25.42 -20.41
CA ILE A 30 12.37 -24.30 -20.07
C ILE A 30 12.21 -24.02 -18.58
N ASP A 31 13.33 -23.75 -17.89
CA ASP A 31 13.31 -23.43 -16.46
C ASP A 31 12.40 -22.22 -16.16
N VAL A 32 11.79 -22.23 -14.97
CA VAL A 32 10.82 -21.21 -14.58
C VAL A 32 11.06 -20.74 -13.14
N MET A 33 10.94 -19.43 -12.91
CA MET A 33 10.74 -18.86 -11.58
C MET A 33 9.30 -18.35 -11.45
N VAL A 34 8.74 -18.46 -10.24
CA VAL A 34 7.47 -17.81 -9.89
C VAL A 34 7.73 -16.43 -9.31
N CYS A 35 6.98 -15.43 -9.75
CA CYS A 35 7.21 -14.02 -9.41
C CYS A 35 5.99 -13.38 -8.72
N PRO A 36 5.72 -13.68 -7.43
CA PRO A 36 4.64 -13.04 -6.68
C PRO A 36 5.02 -11.62 -6.27
N GLY A 37 4.04 -10.85 -5.79
CA GLY A 37 4.24 -9.44 -5.47
C GLY A 37 3.99 -9.01 -4.03
N THR A 38 4.73 -8.00 -3.58
CA THR A 38 4.52 -7.31 -2.29
C THR A 38 3.13 -6.67 -2.19
N SER A 39 2.53 -6.32 -3.34
CA SER A 39 1.29 -5.57 -3.43
C SER A 39 1.31 -4.23 -2.65
N SER A 40 2.49 -3.63 -2.48
CA SER A 40 2.67 -2.32 -1.84
C SER A 40 2.65 -1.17 -2.85
N TRP A 41 3.01 -1.41 -4.13
CA TRP A 41 2.93 -0.41 -5.18
C TRP A 41 1.49 0.08 -5.37
N LEU A 42 1.36 1.33 -5.84
CA LEU A 42 0.08 2.02 -6.01
C LEU A 42 -0.85 1.93 -4.79
N THR A 43 -0.24 1.90 -3.62
CA THR A 43 -0.87 1.91 -2.29
C THR A 43 0.02 2.77 -1.38
N HIS A 44 -0.54 3.39 -0.32
CA HIS A 44 0.29 4.02 0.70
C HIS A 44 0.76 2.98 1.72
N GLY A 45 -0.18 2.21 2.26
CA GLY A 45 0.08 0.93 2.92
C GLY A 45 0.29 -0.19 1.91
N SER A 46 -0.27 -1.37 2.16
CA SER A 46 -0.22 -2.50 1.22
C SER A 46 -1.60 -3.08 0.98
N ARG A 47 -1.71 -3.98 0.01
CA ARG A 47 -2.86 -4.88 -0.14
C ARG A 47 -2.53 -6.21 0.56
N LEU A 48 -2.39 -6.16 1.88
CA LEU A 48 -1.79 -7.24 2.70
C LEU A 48 -2.44 -8.60 2.47
N GLN A 49 -3.78 -8.65 2.48
CA GLN A 49 -4.51 -9.90 2.24
C GLN A 49 -4.23 -10.46 0.84
N ASN A 50 -4.15 -9.60 -0.18
CA ASN A 50 -3.80 -10.02 -1.53
C ASN A 50 -2.36 -10.54 -1.58
N SER A 51 -1.39 -9.80 -1.04
CA SER A 51 0.02 -10.18 -1.04
C SER A 51 0.24 -11.55 -0.38
N MET A 52 -0.28 -11.76 0.84
CA MET A 52 -0.10 -13.03 1.55
C MET A 52 -0.71 -14.21 0.80
N LYS A 53 -1.91 -14.04 0.21
CA LYS A 53 -2.55 -15.10 -0.57
C LYS A 53 -1.81 -15.36 -1.88
N ASN A 54 -1.35 -14.30 -2.56
CA ASN A 54 -0.58 -14.38 -3.80
C ASN A 54 0.74 -15.12 -3.56
N ILE A 55 1.55 -14.69 -2.60
CA ILE A 55 2.83 -15.33 -2.23
C ILE A 55 2.61 -16.80 -1.84
N LYS A 56 1.70 -17.09 -0.92
CA LYS A 56 1.39 -18.47 -0.47
C LYS A 56 1.05 -19.36 -1.67
N SER A 57 0.18 -18.88 -2.54
CA SER A 57 -0.33 -19.66 -3.66
C SER A 57 0.75 -19.87 -4.72
N PHE A 58 1.52 -18.84 -5.06
CA PHE A 58 2.54 -18.93 -6.10
C PHE A 58 3.77 -19.74 -5.65
N ALA A 59 4.17 -19.62 -4.38
CA ALA A 59 5.16 -20.52 -3.78
C ALA A 59 4.71 -21.99 -3.84
N ALA A 60 3.41 -22.26 -3.64
CA ALA A 60 2.87 -23.61 -3.79
C ALA A 60 2.91 -24.11 -5.24
N GLN A 61 2.63 -23.25 -6.22
CA GLN A 61 2.77 -23.56 -7.65
C GLN A 61 4.22 -23.84 -8.02
N GLY A 62 5.16 -23.00 -7.58
CA GLY A 62 6.59 -23.18 -7.83
C GLY A 62 7.09 -24.53 -7.31
N ARG A 63 6.70 -24.93 -6.09
CA ARG A 63 7.02 -26.28 -5.58
C ARG A 63 6.38 -27.40 -6.38
N LYS A 64 5.10 -27.25 -6.76
CA LYS A 64 4.35 -28.28 -7.49
C LYS A 64 4.99 -28.57 -8.86
N TYR A 65 5.43 -27.52 -9.54
CA TYR A 65 5.97 -27.57 -10.91
C TYR A 65 7.49 -27.41 -10.97
N ARG A 66 8.18 -27.64 -9.84
CA ARG A 66 9.65 -27.64 -9.73
C ARG A 66 10.32 -26.39 -10.33
N ALA A 67 9.74 -25.22 -10.06
CA ALA A 67 10.35 -23.95 -10.38
C ALA A 67 11.74 -23.85 -9.76
N GLU A 68 12.68 -23.24 -10.49
CA GLU A 68 14.06 -23.00 -10.06
C GLU A 68 14.12 -22.11 -8.81
N GLY A 69 13.15 -21.21 -8.66
CA GLY A 69 13.03 -20.39 -7.47
C GLY A 69 11.82 -19.46 -7.47
N MET A 70 11.87 -18.50 -6.54
CA MET A 70 10.84 -17.48 -6.36
C MET A 70 11.48 -16.09 -6.29
N LEU A 71 10.94 -15.15 -7.07
CA LEU A 71 11.35 -13.75 -7.07
C LEU A 71 10.19 -12.88 -6.57
N VAL A 72 10.26 -12.42 -5.32
CA VAL A 72 9.24 -11.52 -4.76
C VAL A 72 9.43 -10.12 -5.35
N THR A 73 8.51 -9.69 -6.21
CA THR A 73 8.60 -8.40 -6.91
C THR A 73 8.03 -7.27 -6.07
N ASP A 74 8.75 -6.15 -6.02
CA ASP A 74 8.30 -4.89 -5.41
C ASP A 74 8.42 -3.76 -6.43
N TRP A 75 7.28 -3.29 -6.92
CA TRP A 75 7.23 -2.31 -8.01
C TRP A 75 7.18 -0.87 -7.51
N GLY A 76 7.41 0.06 -8.43
CA GLY A 76 7.62 1.47 -8.16
C GLY A 76 6.77 2.41 -9.01
N ASP A 77 5.56 1.99 -9.33
CA ASP A 77 4.76 2.62 -10.37
C ASP A 77 4.32 4.03 -9.97
N TYR A 78 4.15 4.90 -10.97
CA TYR A 78 3.64 6.28 -10.80
C TYR A 78 4.39 7.09 -9.72
N GLY A 79 5.73 6.99 -9.73
CA GLY A 79 6.60 7.79 -8.87
C GLY A 79 7.00 7.12 -7.56
N HIS A 80 6.77 5.80 -7.39
CA HIS A 80 7.25 4.97 -6.29
C HIS A 80 6.94 5.58 -4.90
N ARG A 81 5.67 5.85 -4.59
CA ARG A 81 5.29 6.43 -3.28
C ARG A 81 5.26 5.43 -2.13
N ASN A 82 5.25 4.15 -2.43
CA ASN A 82 5.33 3.08 -1.44
C ASN A 82 6.68 3.13 -0.74
N PHE A 83 6.67 2.97 0.58
CA PHE A 83 7.89 2.91 1.38
C PHE A 83 8.37 1.47 1.57
N LEU A 84 9.69 1.29 1.71
CA LEU A 84 10.28 -0.04 1.94
C LEU A 84 9.68 -0.72 3.17
N GLY A 85 9.47 0.01 4.27
CA GLY A 85 8.87 -0.51 5.49
C GLY A 85 7.55 -1.23 5.25
N VAL A 86 6.73 -0.73 4.33
CA VAL A 86 5.44 -1.34 3.97
C VAL A 86 5.64 -2.66 3.21
N SER A 87 6.70 -2.79 2.41
CA SER A 87 7.05 -4.01 1.66
C SER A 87 7.70 -5.10 2.51
N LEU A 88 8.31 -4.75 3.67
CA LEU A 88 9.07 -5.70 4.50
C LEU A 88 8.27 -6.93 4.94
N HIS A 89 6.98 -6.76 5.26
CA HIS A 89 6.12 -7.87 5.65
C HIS A 89 6.03 -8.92 4.53
N ALA A 90 5.81 -8.49 3.30
CA ALA A 90 5.68 -9.37 2.16
C ALA A 90 7.02 -10.04 1.79
N PHE A 91 8.14 -9.32 1.92
CA PHE A 91 9.47 -9.94 1.76
C PHE A 91 9.71 -11.05 2.79
N ALA A 92 9.40 -10.79 4.07
CA ALA A 92 9.51 -11.79 5.12
C ALA A 92 8.56 -12.98 4.86
N HIS A 93 7.34 -12.73 4.37
CA HIS A 93 6.36 -13.78 4.05
C HIS A 93 6.83 -14.65 2.89
N GLY A 94 7.38 -14.03 1.85
CA GLY A 94 8.03 -14.71 0.74
C GLY A 94 9.21 -15.55 1.19
N ALA A 95 10.11 -15.01 2.00
CA ALA A 95 11.24 -15.75 2.56
C ALA A 95 10.78 -16.96 3.39
N ALA A 96 9.76 -16.79 4.24
CA ALA A 96 9.19 -17.89 5.02
C ALA A 96 8.61 -19.00 4.12
N HIS A 97 7.90 -18.64 3.04
CA HIS A 97 7.35 -19.60 2.09
C HIS A 97 8.42 -20.24 1.20
N ALA A 98 9.52 -19.55 0.90
CA ALA A 98 10.66 -20.12 0.21
C ALA A 98 11.36 -21.17 1.07
N TRP A 99 11.55 -20.88 2.36
CA TRP A 99 12.30 -21.72 3.29
C TRP A 99 11.48 -22.88 3.88
N TYR A 100 10.31 -22.58 4.46
CA TYR A 100 9.51 -23.55 5.22
C TYR A 100 8.27 -24.07 4.48
N GLY A 101 7.93 -23.42 3.36
CA GLY A 101 6.87 -23.86 2.47
C GLY A 101 5.53 -24.06 3.14
N ARG A 102 5.01 -25.29 3.13
CA ARG A 102 3.67 -25.60 3.67
C ARG A 102 3.57 -25.46 5.19
N GLY A 103 4.70 -25.41 5.91
CA GLY A 103 4.71 -25.27 7.36
C GLY A 103 4.44 -23.84 7.85
N VAL A 104 4.45 -22.83 6.96
CA VAL A 104 4.21 -21.43 7.36
C VAL A 104 2.81 -21.26 7.95
N ASP A 105 2.75 -20.87 9.22
CA ASP A 105 1.52 -20.42 9.88
C ASP A 105 1.16 -19.01 9.36
N ASN A 106 0.22 -18.96 8.41
CA ASN A 106 -0.19 -17.71 7.77
C ASN A 106 -1.10 -16.87 8.68
N GLU A 107 -1.76 -17.47 9.66
CA GLU A 107 -2.68 -16.77 10.56
C GLU A 107 -1.91 -15.95 11.59
N ARG A 108 -0.84 -16.53 12.14
CA ARG A 108 0.04 -15.86 13.11
C ARG A 108 1.22 -15.12 12.48
N PHE A 109 1.36 -15.19 11.15
CA PHE A 109 2.54 -14.65 10.47
C PHE A 109 2.80 -13.17 10.78
N THR A 110 1.78 -12.32 10.75
CA THR A 110 1.94 -10.89 11.01
C THR A 110 2.39 -10.61 12.45
N GLU A 111 1.91 -11.37 13.44
CA GLU A 111 2.36 -11.24 14.82
C GLU A 111 3.81 -11.71 14.98
N ASN A 112 4.17 -12.83 14.35
CA ASN A 112 5.54 -13.34 14.35
C ASN A 112 6.50 -12.36 13.66
N PHE A 113 6.10 -11.78 12.52
CA PHE A 113 6.86 -10.74 11.84
C PHE A 113 7.09 -9.53 12.77
N CYS A 114 6.06 -9.06 13.46
CA CYS A 114 6.18 -7.94 14.39
C CYS A 114 7.12 -8.25 15.56
N ARG A 115 7.07 -9.47 16.08
CA ARG A 115 7.95 -9.93 17.16
C ARG A 115 9.40 -10.02 16.72
N SER A 116 9.64 -10.65 15.57
CA SER A 116 10.99 -10.87 15.05
C SER A 116 11.65 -9.59 14.55
N MET A 117 10.93 -8.73 13.82
CA MET A 117 11.50 -7.50 13.25
C MET A 117 11.53 -6.34 14.24
N PHE A 118 10.52 -6.22 15.12
CA PHE A 118 10.35 -5.01 15.94
C PHE A 118 10.33 -5.29 17.45
N GLY A 119 10.65 -6.52 17.87
CA GLY A 119 10.67 -6.91 19.27
C GLY A 119 9.32 -6.77 19.99
N GLN A 120 8.21 -6.67 19.25
CA GLN A 120 6.89 -6.43 19.83
C GLN A 120 6.37 -7.68 20.53
N THR A 121 5.93 -7.52 21.79
CA THR A 121 5.40 -8.62 22.61
C THR A 121 3.87 -8.64 22.66
N ASP A 122 3.20 -7.54 22.29
CA ASP A 122 1.74 -7.44 22.18
C ASP A 122 1.26 -7.46 20.71
N SER A 123 -0.07 -7.44 20.50
CA SER A 123 -0.69 -7.51 19.17
C SER A 123 -0.93 -6.15 18.52
N LYS A 124 -0.55 -5.02 19.13
CA LYS A 124 -0.92 -3.68 18.64
C LYS A 124 -0.35 -3.40 17.26
N LEU A 125 0.94 -3.64 17.06
CA LEU A 125 1.57 -3.41 15.76
C LEU A 125 0.99 -4.33 14.68
N ALA A 126 0.77 -5.61 15.00
CA ALA A 126 0.19 -6.56 14.06
C ALA A 126 -1.23 -6.14 13.64
N LYS A 127 -2.04 -5.64 14.58
CA LYS A 127 -3.36 -5.06 14.31
C LYS A 127 -3.24 -3.81 13.45
N ALA A 128 -2.31 -2.90 13.73
CA ALA A 128 -2.08 -1.69 12.95
C ALA A 128 -1.70 -2.01 11.49
N ILE A 129 -0.73 -2.91 11.29
CA ILE A 129 -0.31 -3.37 9.96
C ILE A 129 -1.47 -4.05 9.23
N THR A 130 -2.25 -4.88 9.92
CA THR A 130 -3.41 -5.56 9.33
C THR A 130 -4.51 -4.58 8.94
N MET A 131 -4.76 -3.55 9.77
CA MET A 131 -5.75 -2.52 9.47
C MET A 131 -5.32 -1.66 8.28
N LEU A 132 -4.08 -1.18 8.28
CA LEU A 132 -3.48 -0.45 7.15
C LEU A 132 -3.51 -1.29 5.87
N GLY A 133 -3.11 -2.55 5.96
CA GLY A 133 -3.07 -3.49 4.84
C GLY A 133 -4.43 -3.87 4.24
N ASN A 134 -5.55 -3.44 4.85
CA ASN A 134 -6.91 -3.74 4.43
C ASN A 134 -7.74 -2.48 4.13
N THR A 135 -7.14 -1.28 4.12
CA THR A 135 -7.82 -0.04 3.74
C THR A 135 -8.35 -0.08 2.31
N TYR A 136 -7.61 -0.72 1.39
CA TYR A 136 -7.98 -0.91 -0.01
C TYR A 136 -9.28 -1.71 -0.21
N LEU A 137 -9.66 -2.56 0.76
CA LEU A 137 -10.97 -3.22 0.78
C LEU A 137 -11.99 -2.36 1.52
N SER A 138 -11.57 -1.75 2.63
CA SER A 138 -12.44 -1.01 3.53
C SER A 138 -13.04 0.24 2.91
N CYS A 139 -12.42 0.85 1.89
CA CYS A 139 -12.95 2.03 1.22
C CYS A 139 -14.20 1.76 0.37
N GLY A 140 -14.53 0.47 0.13
CA GLY A 140 -15.70 0.06 -0.64
C GLY A 140 -15.50 0.10 -2.15
N ALA A 141 -14.25 0.25 -2.63
CA ALA A 141 -13.90 0.17 -4.04
C ALA A 141 -12.56 -0.54 -4.23
N THR A 142 -12.56 -1.62 -5.00
CA THR A 142 -11.34 -2.39 -5.32
C THR A 142 -10.89 -2.11 -6.75
N ALA A 143 -9.59 -2.19 -6.99
CA ALA A 143 -9.00 -2.13 -8.31
C ALA A 143 -7.84 -3.14 -8.40
N PRO A 144 -7.61 -3.78 -9.56
CA PRO A 144 -6.47 -4.67 -9.73
C PRO A 144 -5.17 -3.87 -9.59
N ASN A 145 -4.16 -4.48 -8.98
CA ASN A 145 -2.81 -3.96 -8.82
C ASN A 145 -2.68 -2.62 -8.07
N ARG A 146 -3.73 -2.15 -7.38
CA ARG A 146 -3.70 -0.85 -6.69
C ARG A 146 -4.77 -0.67 -5.62
N SER A 147 -4.60 0.38 -4.82
CA SER A 147 -5.67 0.91 -3.95
C SER A 147 -6.26 2.18 -4.54
N VAL A 148 -7.59 2.29 -4.56
CA VAL A 148 -8.29 3.51 -5.04
C VAL A 148 -7.97 4.73 -4.16
N LEU A 149 -7.56 4.51 -2.90
CA LEU A 149 -7.09 5.58 -2.00
C LEU A 149 -5.81 6.25 -2.49
N PHE A 150 -4.96 5.52 -3.23
CA PHE A 150 -3.72 6.06 -3.79
C PHE A 150 -4.00 7.21 -4.76
N ASP A 151 -4.96 7.00 -5.66
CA ASP A 151 -5.38 8.00 -6.65
C ASP A 151 -6.17 9.14 -6.00
N ALA A 152 -7.10 8.80 -5.12
CA ALA A 152 -8.00 9.76 -4.48
C ALA A 152 -7.27 10.80 -3.61
N LEU A 153 -6.07 10.47 -3.11
CA LEU A 153 -5.25 11.44 -2.40
C LEU A 153 -4.96 12.69 -3.25
N TYR A 154 -4.67 12.51 -4.55
CA TYR A 154 -4.26 13.60 -5.44
C TYR A 154 -5.23 13.90 -6.59
N GLU A 155 -6.32 13.15 -6.73
CA GLU A 155 -7.38 13.42 -7.71
C GLU A 155 -8.00 14.82 -7.45
N PRO A 156 -8.10 15.72 -8.44
CA PRO A 156 -8.71 17.04 -8.25
C PRO A 156 -10.16 17.02 -7.71
N ILE A 157 -10.59 18.12 -7.09
CA ILE A 157 -11.97 18.27 -6.60
C ILE A 157 -12.97 18.13 -7.75
N GLN A 158 -12.71 18.78 -8.87
CA GLN A 158 -13.52 18.69 -10.09
C GLN A 158 -12.81 17.80 -11.10
N VAL A 159 -13.53 16.85 -11.70
CA VAL A 159 -13.06 16.01 -12.79
C VAL A 159 -13.92 16.28 -14.01
N GLU A 160 -13.30 16.32 -15.18
CA GLU A 160 -14.01 16.45 -16.44
C GLU A 160 -14.92 15.22 -16.65
N PRO A 161 -16.15 15.41 -17.18
CA PRO A 161 -17.14 14.32 -17.32
C PRO A 161 -16.65 13.12 -18.13
N GLU A 162 -15.62 13.30 -18.96
CA GLU A 162 -15.08 12.31 -19.89
C GLU A 162 -14.11 11.31 -19.22
N ILE A 163 -13.69 11.56 -17.96
CA ILE A 163 -12.79 10.66 -17.24
C ILE A 163 -13.59 9.52 -16.60
N ALA A 164 -13.69 8.40 -17.33
CA ALA A 164 -14.57 7.26 -17.05
C ALA A 164 -14.35 6.47 -15.73
N SER A 165 -13.56 6.93 -14.76
CA SER A 165 -13.60 6.34 -13.40
C SER A 165 -12.90 7.19 -12.33
N SER A 166 -13.58 8.21 -11.80
CA SER A 166 -13.11 8.92 -10.60
C SER A 166 -12.89 7.93 -9.44
N ALA A 167 -11.71 7.96 -8.84
CA ALA A 167 -11.38 7.19 -7.65
C ALA A 167 -12.21 7.67 -6.46
N ILE A 168 -12.40 8.99 -6.34
CA ILE A 168 -13.23 9.62 -5.31
C ILE A 168 -14.67 9.11 -5.38
N ASP A 169 -15.26 9.01 -6.58
CA ASP A 169 -16.67 8.66 -6.70
C ASP A 169 -16.99 7.19 -6.50
N ARG A 170 -16.04 6.30 -6.80
CA ARG A 170 -16.18 4.85 -6.61
C ARG A 170 -16.25 4.42 -5.15
N MET A 171 -15.63 5.17 -4.24
CA MET A 171 -15.56 4.80 -2.82
C MET A 171 -16.86 5.11 -2.06
N THR A 172 -17.14 4.29 -1.05
CA THR A 172 -18.33 4.45 -0.21
C THR A 172 -18.06 5.31 1.02
N GLU A 173 -18.98 6.21 1.39
CA GLU A 173 -18.83 7.05 2.58
C GLU A 173 -18.70 6.24 3.87
N LYS A 174 -19.46 5.14 3.98
CA LYS A 174 -19.37 4.19 5.11
C LYS A 174 -17.96 3.61 5.22
N GLY A 175 -17.37 3.20 4.10
CA GLY A 175 -16.02 2.66 4.04
C GLY A 175 -14.95 3.68 4.41
N LEU A 176 -15.06 4.89 3.87
CA LEU A 176 -14.16 6.00 4.18
C LEU A 176 -14.22 6.39 5.66
N GLN A 177 -15.42 6.49 6.25
CA GLN A 177 -15.58 6.80 7.67
C GLN A 177 -14.98 5.70 8.56
N LYS A 178 -15.12 4.43 8.16
CA LYS A 178 -14.47 3.31 8.84
C LYS A 178 -12.96 3.47 8.85
N ILE A 179 -12.35 3.82 7.72
CA ILE A 179 -10.90 4.08 7.61
C ILE A 179 -10.48 5.22 8.52
N VAL A 180 -11.19 6.36 8.46
CA VAL A 180 -10.90 7.51 9.30
C VAL A 180 -10.94 7.13 10.78
N ASN A 181 -11.99 6.45 11.23
CA ASN A 181 -12.13 6.06 12.64
C ASN A 181 -11.06 5.05 13.06
N SER A 182 -10.72 4.13 12.16
CA SER A 182 -9.75 3.06 12.40
C SER A 182 -8.32 3.59 12.52
N LEU A 183 -7.89 4.46 11.61
CA LEU A 183 -6.50 4.92 11.54
C LEU A 183 -6.21 6.16 12.37
N SER A 184 -7.23 6.94 12.77
CA SER A 184 -7.03 8.16 13.57
C SER A 184 -6.80 7.91 15.07
N SER A 185 -6.81 6.65 15.52
CA SER A 185 -6.56 6.33 16.92
C SER A 185 -5.05 6.42 17.22
N ASN A 186 -4.64 7.41 18.03
CA ASN A 186 -3.25 7.56 18.47
C ASN A 186 -2.72 6.33 19.24
N SER A 187 -3.61 5.48 19.77
CA SER A 187 -3.23 4.25 20.48
C SER A 187 -3.03 3.04 19.55
N LEU A 188 -3.34 3.17 18.26
CA LEU A 188 -3.21 2.06 17.31
C LEU A 188 -1.74 1.71 17.04
N TRP A 189 -0.91 2.74 16.83
CA TRP A 189 0.51 2.59 16.56
C TRP A 189 1.29 2.57 17.88
N PRO A 190 2.12 1.55 18.15
CA PRO A 190 2.94 1.54 19.35
C PRO A 190 3.98 2.66 19.30
N SER A 191 4.40 3.13 20.47
CA SER A 191 5.55 4.02 20.57
C SER A 191 6.80 3.32 20.03
N ILE A 192 7.56 4.03 19.19
CA ILE A 192 8.81 3.51 18.64
C ILE A 192 9.87 3.54 19.74
N SER A 193 10.32 2.37 20.19
CA SER A 193 11.39 2.27 21.18
C SER A 193 12.69 2.86 20.64
N ALA A 194 13.37 3.69 21.44
CA ALA A 194 14.69 4.23 21.11
C ALA A 194 15.76 3.14 20.95
N ASN A 195 15.56 1.98 21.58
CA ASN A 195 16.49 0.85 21.54
C ASN A 195 16.37 0.01 20.27
N LEU A 196 15.32 0.20 19.44
CA LEU A 196 15.25 -0.45 18.13
C LEU A 196 16.36 0.08 17.22
N PRO A 197 17.01 -0.76 16.40
CA PRO A 197 17.98 -0.27 15.43
C PRO A 197 17.32 0.68 14.43
N GLU A 198 18.14 1.52 13.79
CA GLU A 198 17.64 2.63 12.99
C GLU A 198 16.73 2.18 11.83
N PHE A 199 17.08 1.07 11.18
CA PHE A 199 16.33 0.51 10.07
C PHE A 199 14.87 0.21 10.45
N GLU A 200 14.67 -0.46 11.60
CA GLU A 200 13.37 -0.82 12.15
C GLU A 200 12.57 0.42 12.56
N ARG A 201 13.23 1.40 13.19
CA ARG A 201 12.59 2.68 13.54
C ARG A 201 12.09 3.43 12.31
N ILE A 202 12.89 3.48 11.25
CA ILE A 202 12.50 4.08 9.97
C ILE A 202 11.32 3.33 9.36
N ALA A 203 11.36 2.00 9.34
CA ALA A 203 10.25 1.19 8.80
C ALA A 203 8.92 1.44 9.54
N LEU A 204 8.95 1.61 10.87
CA LEU A 204 7.76 1.97 11.64
C LEU A 204 7.25 3.38 11.31
N LYS A 205 8.15 4.36 11.14
CA LYS A 205 7.78 5.72 10.71
C LYS A 205 7.15 5.72 9.32
N GLU A 206 7.68 4.92 8.40
CA GLU A 206 7.16 4.73 7.04
C GLU A 206 5.74 4.13 7.06
N MET A 207 5.50 3.06 7.83
CA MET A 207 4.17 2.48 7.99
C MET A 207 3.18 3.46 8.64
N ASN A 208 3.62 4.24 9.63
CA ASN A 208 2.78 5.24 10.26
C ASN A 208 2.42 6.38 9.29
N LEU A 209 3.37 6.87 8.50
CA LEU A 209 3.09 7.87 7.46
C LEU A 209 2.14 7.32 6.38
N ALA A 210 2.31 6.07 5.97
CA ALA A 210 1.39 5.40 5.05
C ALA A 210 -0.06 5.40 5.56
N ALA A 211 -0.26 5.17 6.87
CA ALA A 211 -1.57 5.24 7.50
C ALA A 211 -2.14 6.66 7.55
N ASP A 212 -1.30 7.66 7.80
CA ASP A 212 -1.71 9.06 7.74
C ASP A 212 -2.13 9.46 6.32
N MET A 213 -1.44 8.96 5.29
CA MET A 213 -1.80 9.18 3.89
C MET A 213 -3.14 8.55 3.52
N ASP A 214 -3.42 7.32 3.94
CA ASP A 214 -4.73 6.67 3.74
C ASP A 214 -5.85 7.38 4.52
N SER A 215 -5.58 7.81 5.76
CA SER A 215 -6.51 8.60 6.57
C SER A 215 -6.82 9.94 5.92
N LEU A 216 -5.80 10.64 5.40
CA LEU A 216 -5.96 11.90 4.67
C LEU A 216 -6.75 11.69 3.37
N ALA A 217 -6.43 10.66 2.59
CA ALA A 217 -7.16 10.33 1.37
C ALA A 217 -8.64 10.11 1.65
N ALA A 218 -8.98 9.37 2.72
CA ALA A 218 -10.36 9.15 3.14
C ALA A 218 -11.06 10.44 3.59
N LYS A 219 -10.43 11.26 4.44
CA LYS A 219 -10.97 12.55 4.90
C LYS A 219 -11.22 13.51 3.75
N ARG A 220 -10.25 13.63 2.84
CA ARG A 220 -10.35 14.45 1.64
C ARG A 220 -11.50 13.97 0.76
N THR A 221 -11.59 12.67 0.50
CA THR A 221 -12.66 12.08 -0.33
C THR A 221 -14.05 12.39 0.22
N LEU A 222 -14.26 12.26 1.54
CA LEU A 222 -15.53 12.62 2.18
C LEU A 222 -15.91 14.09 1.94
N VAL A 223 -14.96 15.01 2.09
CA VAL A 223 -15.19 16.44 1.86
C VAL A 223 -15.46 16.73 0.37
N VAL A 224 -14.68 16.15 -0.54
CA VAL A 224 -14.88 16.34 -1.98
C VAL A 224 -16.24 15.80 -2.44
N LYS A 225 -16.68 14.65 -1.91
CA LYS A 225 -18.02 14.13 -2.20
C LYS A 225 -19.15 15.07 -1.77
N GLN A 226 -19.00 15.78 -0.66
CA GLN A 226 -19.97 16.79 -0.23
C GLN A 226 -20.02 17.96 -1.22
N ILE A 227 -18.87 18.47 -1.64
CA ILE A 227 -18.76 19.56 -2.63
C ILE A 227 -19.37 19.15 -3.97
N ARG A 228 -19.04 17.97 -4.49
CA ARG A 228 -19.58 17.46 -5.77
C ARG A 228 -21.10 17.31 -5.75
N ARG A 229 -21.71 17.15 -4.57
CA ARG A 229 -23.17 17.12 -4.36
C ARG A 229 -23.78 18.51 -4.10
N GLY A 230 -23.01 19.58 -4.27
CA GLY A 230 -23.47 20.95 -4.03
C GLY A 230 -23.66 21.32 -2.56
N ARG A 231 -23.07 20.55 -1.62
CA ARG A 231 -23.17 20.87 -0.19
C ARG A 231 -22.09 21.85 0.24
N THR A 232 -22.47 22.80 1.08
CA THR A 232 -21.56 23.73 1.75
C THR A 232 -20.74 22.99 2.81
N VAL A 233 -19.43 23.24 2.85
CA VAL A 233 -18.51 22.70 3.85
C VAL A 233 -17.78 23.86 4.51
N GLN A 234 -17.64 23.85 5.84
CA GLN A 234 -16.99 24.94 6.57
C GLN A 234 -15.54 25.15 6.11
N ARG A 235 -15.15 26.42 5.94
CA ARG A 235 -13.78 26.85 5.65
C ARG A 235 -12.71 26.16 6.52
N SER A 236 -13.02 25.96 7.80
CA SER A 236 -12.13 25.32 8.78
C SER A 236 -11.71 23.90 8.38
N HIS A 237 -12.57 23.15 7.69
CA HIS A 237 -12.28 21.79 7.21
C HIS A 237 -11.23 21.80 6.10
N PHE A 238 -11.34 22.72 5.15
CA PHE A 238 -10.38 22.88 4.06
C PHE A 238 -9.00 23.30 4.57
N VAL A 239 -8.96 24.28 5.48
CA VAL A 239 -7.70 24.73 6.12
C VAL A 239 -7.05 23.59 6.89
N ARG A 240 -7.83 22.76 7.60
CA ARG A 240 -7.33 21.59 8.32
C ARG A 240 -6.72 20.56 7.36
N LEU A 241 -7.40 20.24 6.26
CA LEU A 241 -6.88 19.33 5.23
C LEU A 241 -5.61 19.87 4.59
N ALA A 242 -5.55 21.16 4.27
CA ALA A 242 -4.35 21.79 3.71
C ALA A 242 -3.13 21.66 4.64
N ARG A 243 -3.32 21.89 5.95
CA ARG A 243 -2.25 21.70 6.96
C ARG A 243 -1.82 20.24 7.09
N GLN A 244 -2.76 19.30 6.99
CA GLN A 244 -2.43 17.86 7.01
C GLN A 244 -1.63 17.45 5.77
N ILE A 245 -2.00 17.96 4.59
CA ILE A 245 -1.24 17.74 3.34
C ILE A 245 0.18 18.29 3.46
N GLU A 246 0.35 19.49 4.04
CA GLU A 246 1.67 20.08 4.30
C GLU A 246 2.53 19.21 5.20
N SER A 247 1.97 18.77 6.33
CA SER A 247 2.65 17.89 7.29
C SER A 247 3.09 16.58 6.65
N ILE A 248 2.19 15.93 5.89
CA ILE A 248 2.50 14.69 5.14
C ILE A 248 3.56 14.95 4.08
N THR A 249 3.52 16.07 3.37
CA THR A 249 4.53 16.42 2.35
C THR A 249 5.92 16.55 2.96
N SER A 250 6.02 17.18 4.13
CA SER A 250 7.28 17.33 4.86
C SER A 250 7.82 15.97 5.32
N ARG A 251 7.00 15.18 6.03
CA ARG A 251 7.37 13.85 6.53
C ARG A 251 7.70 12.86 5.40
N PHE A 252 6.96 12.91 4.29
CA PHE A 252 7.25 12.12 3.10
C PHE A 252 8.62 12.48 2.52
N SER A 253 8.93 13.77 2.44
CA SER A 253 10.22 14.23 1.92
C SER A 253 11.39 13.79 2.81
N GLU A 254 11.22 13.89 4.14
CA GLU A 254 12.20 13.40 5.11
C GLU A 254 12.45 11.91 4.93
N LEU A 255 11.41 11.07 5.01
CA LEU A 255 11.54 9.61 4.90
C LEU A 255 12.01 9.16 3.51
N TRP A 256 11.60 9.85 2.45
CA TRP A 256 12.10 9.58 1.10
C TRP A 256 13.63 9.70 1.06
N LEU A 257 14.19 10.80 1.58
CA LEU A 257 15.62 11.09 1.51
C LEU A 257 16.47 10.16 2.39
N VAL A 258 15.86 9.42 3.31
CA VAL A 258 16.55 8.39 4.10
C VAL A 258 16.93 7.18 3.23
N ARG A 259 16.12 6.81 2.24
CA ARG A 259 16.33 5.59 1.43
C ARG A 259 16.53 5.84 -0.06
N ASN A 260 16.13 7.00 -0.56
CA ASN A 260 16.08 7.32 -1.97
C ASN A 260 16.88 8.57 -2.29
N LYS A 261 17.44 8.60 -3.50
CA LYS A 261 18.04 9.82 -4.05
C LYS A 261 16.98 10.91 -4.17
N ARG A 262 17.41 12.17 -4.07
CA ARG A 262 16.52 13.34 -4.23
C ARG A 262 15.79 13.39 -5.57
N SER A 263 16.37 12.77 -6.60
CA SER A 263 15.73 12.59 -7.91
C SER A 263 14.33 11.99 -7.76
N ARG A 264 13.35 12.55 -8.48
CA ARG A 264 11.93 12.11 -8.49
C ARG A 264 11.10 12.42 -7.24
N LEU A 265 11.69 12.88 -6.13
CA LEU A 265 10.92 13.39 -4.97
C LEU A 265 9.95 14.52 -5.38
N SER A 266 10.37 15.36 -6.33
CA SER A 266 9.56 16.45 -6.88
C SER A 266 8.29 15.96 -7.59
N ASP A 267 8.27 14.74 -8.12
CA ASP A 267 7.09 14.22 -8.82
C ASP A 267 5.93 13.99 -7.84
N ASN A 268 6.23 13.48 -6.65
CA ASN A 268 5.24 13.29 -5.59
C ASN A 268 4.89 14.58 -4.87
N THR A 269 5.89 15.37 -4.47
CA THR A 269 5.64 16.61 -3.70
C THR A 269 4.91 17.67 -4.52
N ARG A 270 5.04 17.68 -5.86
CA ARG A 270 4.24 18.54 -6.74
C ARG A 270 2.76 18.19 -6.70
N LEU A 271 2.41 16.90 -6.69
CA LEU A 271 1.02 16.44 -6.58
C LEU A 271 0.42 16.86 -5.22
N PHE A 272 1.16 16.68 -4.12
CA PHE A 272 0.70 17.10 -2.80
C PHE A 272 0.54 18.62 -2.68
N ARG A 273 1.48 19.42 -3.21
CA ARG A 273 1.33 20.88 -3.23
C ARG A 273 0.16 21.35 -4.10
N LYS A 274 -0.13 20.66 -5.20
CA LYS A 274 -1.28 20.98 -6.06
C LYS A 274 -2.58 20.84 -5.27
N ILE A 275 -2.81 19.71 -4.61
CA ILE A 275 -4.03 19.51 -3.81
C ILE A 275 -4.08 20.41 -2.58
N GLN A 276 -2.94 20.76 -1.97
CA GLN A 276 -2.89 21.72 -0.86
C GLN A 276 -3.42 23.09 -1.29
N ARG A 277 -2.91 23.60 -2.43
CA ARG A 277 -3.37 24.87 -3.01
C ARG A 277 -4.85 24.82 -3.37
N GLU A 278 -5.30 23.71 -3.96
CA GLU A 278 -6.71 23.50 -4.29
C GLU A 278 -7.61 23.58 -3.05
N MET A 279 -7.23 22.94 -1.93
CA MET A 279 -7.97 23.06 -0.66
C MET A 279 -8.05 24.50 -0.17
N LEU A 280 -6.95 25.26 -0.23
CA LEU A 280 -6.91 26.66 0.19
C LEU A 280 -7.75 27.56 -0.73
N THR A 281 -7.67 27.37 -2.05
CA THR A 281 -8.48 28.14 -3.02
C THR A 281 -9.97 27.92 -2.81
N VAL A 282 -10.40 26.70 -2.46
CA VAL A 282 -11.81 26.46 -2.12
C VAL A 282 -12.16 27.07 -0.76
N ALA A 283 -11.26 27.04 0.21
CA ALA A 283 -11.45 27.67 1.52
C ALA A 283 -11.69 29.18 1.43
N ASP A 284 -11.08 29.86 0.45
CA ASP A 284 -11.22 31.30 0.25
C ASP A 284 -12.50 31.69 -0.52
N LYS A 285 -13.18 30.71 -1.13
CA LYS A 285 -14.45 30.88 -1.87
C LYS A 285 -15.70 30.57 -1.03
N GLN A 286 -15.54 30.07 0.19
CA GLN A 286 -16.61 29.69 1.14
C GLN A 286 -16.71 30.75 2.24
#